data_AF-A0A3M1YFS0-F1
#
_entry.id   AF-A0A3M1YFS0-F1
#
_cell.length_a   1.000
_cell.length_b   1.000
_cell.length_c   1.000
_cell.angle_alpha   90.00
_cell.angle_beta   90.00
_cell.angle_gamma   90.00
#
_symmetry.space_group_name_H-M   'P 1'
#
loop_
_entity.id
_entity.type
_entity.pdbx_description
1 polymer ?
#
loop_
_entity_poly.entity_id
_entity_poly.type
_entity_poly.pdbx_seq_one_letter_code
_entity_poly.pdbx_strand_id
1 'polypeptide(L)'
;MEFITENTIKRATLRFFKAYYRLRPRTKEFLTVSKFDVTTPEGVIVDVYYSFQKPDRTYFIATAEATSYYSKNEIRYRLQKRVLFWDSLALSSLLTAFALTWLYAYRYEVIHTAGLLLTAGACVLGMTVFYLLYRTVAMQFHRYRYIYAVEQFKRYHADEQWVAFGEDVFENFNDKYLRELKNQCIINGFGLVKITKRLEPQVLITPTRHELFHGKRKRLSNLDPMKIMGKIKFKQSEEWWQKIFGRFKKSPDDFDSVLRFQRTYWTQLLIVLLALLLMSVVFVREMARADLVTLDREEYLETIQKIEATTDDEESTYYEVDSAYQVAVDPQTWWA
;
A
#
# COMPACT_ATOMS: atom_id res chain seq x y z
N MET A 1 -17.21 -11.19 -29.01
CA MET A 1 -15.73 -11.27 -29.12
C MET A 1 -15.29 -12.52 -28.40
N GLU A 2 -14.42 -13.33 -29.02
CA GLU A 2 -13.88 -14.54 -28.39
C GLU A 2 -12.68 -14.17 -27.51
N PHE A 3 -12.76 -14.52 -26.23
CA PHE A 3 -11.71 -14.28 -25.23
C PHE A 3 -10.79 -15.48 -25.12
N ILE A 4 -9.50 -15.26 -24.86
CA ILE A 4 -8.52 -16.34 -24.71
C ILE A 4 -8.69 -16.97 -23.33
N THR A 5 -9.00 -18.26 -23.29
CA THR A 5 -9.15 -18.98 -22.01
C THR A 5 -7.81 -19.17 -21.31
N GLU A 6 -7.85 -19.27 -19.99
CA GLU A 6 -6.65 -19.49 -19.16
C GLU A 6 -5.90 -20.77 -19.56
N ASN A 7 -6.61 -21.87 -19.81
CA ASN A 7 -6.02 -23.12 -20.29
C ASN A 7 -5.28 -22.96 -21.63
N THR A 8 -5.83 -22.14 -22.52
CA THR A 8 -5.17 -21.82 -23.80
C THR A 8 -3.87 -21.05 -23.56
N ILE A 9 -3.88 -20.08 -22.65
CA ILE A 9 -2.69 -19.30 -22.24
C ILE A 9 -1.65 -20.22 -21.59
N LYS A 10 -2.04 -21.12 -20.68
CA LYS A 10 -1.14 -22.11 -20.07
C LYS A 10 -0.44 -22.96 -21.14
N ARG A 11 -1.21 -23.50 -22.09
CA ARG A 11 -0.66 -24.32 -23.20
C ARG A 11 0.30 -23.53 -24.09
N ALA A 12 -0.05 -22.31 -24.48
CA ALA A 12 0.80 -21.44 -25.29
C ALA A 12 2.10 -21.09 -24.54
N THR A 13 2.00 -20.78 -23.26
CA THR A 13 3.14 -20.46 -22.38
C THR A 13 4.08 -21.67 -22.22
N LEU A 14 3.54 -22.88 -22.09
CA LEU A 14 4.38 -24.07 -22.01
C LEU A 14 5.10 -24.37 -23.33
N ARG A 15 4.45 -24.14 -24.48
CA ARG A 15 5.11 -24.23 -25.80
C ARG A 15 6.23 -23.20 -25.91
N PHE A 16 5.97 -21.97 -25.45
CA PHE A 16 6.97 -20.92 -25.33
C PHE A 16 8.16 -21.38 -24.48
N PHE A 17 7.95 -21.92 -23.27
CA PHE A 17 9.02 -22.44 -22.42
C PHE A 17 9.88 -23.51 -23.11
N LYS A 18 9.24 -24.47 -23.79
CA LYS A 18 9.98 -25.52 -24.52
C LYS A 18 10.89 -24.93 -25.60
N ALA A 19 10.43 -23.91 -26.33
CA ALA A 19 11.21 -23.24 -27.36
C ALA A 19 12.29 -22.32 -26.75
N TYR A 20 11.91 -21.46 -25.81
CA TYR A 20 12.75 -20.46 -25.17
C TYR A 20 13.92 -21.08 -24.40
N TYR A 21 13.68 -22.22 -23.73
CA TYR A 21 14.72 -22.94 -22.99
C TYR A 21 15.37 -24.08 -23.77
N ARG A 22 15.08 -24.25 -25.06
CA ARG A 22 15.58 -25.38 -25.88
C ARG A 22 17.11 -25.51 -25.81
N LEU A 23 17.82 -24.40 -25.91
CA LEU A 23 19.28 -24.36 -25.97
C LEU A 23 19.97 -24.33 -24.60
N ARG A 24 19.23 -24.40 -23.48
CA ARG A 24 19.86 -24.46 -22.17
C ARG A 24 20.57 -25.80 -21.95
N PRO A 25 21.80 -25.78 -21.38
CA PRO A 25 22.52 -27.00 -21.03
C PRO A 25 21.69 -27.87 -20.09
N ARG A 26 21.53 -29.14 -20.44
CA ARG A 26 20.76 -30.13 -19.68
C ARG A 26 21.42 -31.49 -19.75
N THR A 27 21.28 -32.27 -18.68
CA THR A 27 21.72 -33.67 -18.67
C THR A 27 20.75 -34.51 -19.50
N LYS A 28 21.25 -35.32 -20.45
CA LYS A 28 20.40 -36.17 -21.31
C LYS A 28 19.74 -37.33 -20.55
N GLU A 29 20.32 -37.70 -19.42
CA GLU A 29 19.88 -38.83 -18.59
C GLU A 29 18.54 -38.58 -17.88
N PHE A 30 18.19 -37.31 -17.64
CA PHE A 30 16.98 -36.94 -16.88
C PHE A 30 15.94 -36.29 -17.77
N LEU A 31 14.69 -36.73 -17.59
CA LEU A 31 13.56 -36.22 -18.37
C LEU A 31 13.25 -34.77 -18.02
N THR A 32 12.95 -33.97 -19.05
CA THR A 32 12.36 -32.65 -18.88
C THR A 32 10.91 -32.82 -18.41
N VAL A 33 10.55 -32.19 -17.29
CA VAL A 33 9.20 -32.24 -16.73
C VAL A 33 8.45 -30.98 -17.13
N SER A 34 7.28 -31.16 -17.75
CA SER A 34 6.37 -30.07 -18.09
C SER A 34 4.96 -30.41 -17.61
N LYS A 35 4.40 -29.61 -16.71
CA LYS A 35 3.09 -29.87 -16.08
C LYS A 35 2.28 -28.58 -15.95
N PHE A 36 0.97 -28.76 -15.81
CA PHE A 36 0.03 -27.69 -15.47
C PHE A 36 -0.47 -27.88 -14.04
N ASP A 37 -0.89 -26.79 -13.40
CA ASP A 37 -1.59 -26.77 -12.11
C ASP A 37 -0.86 -27.59 -11.03
N VAL A 38 0.44 -27.35 -10.88
CA VAL A 38 1.28 -28.05 -9.90
C VAL A 38 1.09 -27.44 -8.52
N THR A 39 0.53 -28.22 -7.61
CA THR A 39 0.43 -27.82 -6.20
C THR A 39 1.74 -28.11 -5.48
N THR A 40 2.35 -27.07 -4.93
CA THR A 40 3.53 -27.16 -4.06
C THR A 40 3.15 -27.72 -2.68
N PRO A 41 4.11 -28.25 -1.89
CA PRO A 41 3.84 -28.73 -0.53
C PRO A 41 3.24 -27.67 0.40
N GLU A 42 3.43 -26.39 0.07
CA GLU A 42 2.90 -25.25 0.84
C GLU A 42 1.48 -24.85 0.42
N GLY A 43 0.86 -25.61 -0.49
CA GLY A 43 -0.49 -25.34 -0.99
C GLY A 43 -0.57 -24.22 -2.03
N VAL A 44 0.56 -23.75 -2.57
CA VAL A 44 0.58 -22.81 -3.71
C VAL A 44 0.40 -23.60 -4.99
N ILE A 45 -0.59 -23.24 -5.80
CA ILE A 45 -0.83 -23.79 -7.14
C ILE A 45 -0.02 -22.96 -8.13
N VAL A 46 0.69 -23.64 -9.02
CA VAL A 46 1.48 -23.04 -10.10
C VAL A 46 0.87 -23.46 -11.43
N ASP A 47 0.43 -22.50 -12.23
CA ASP A 47 -0.30 -22.79 -13.48
C ASP A 47 0.55 -23.51 -14.52
N VAL A 48 1.79 -23.07 -14.71
CA VAL A 48 2.73 -23.70 -15.65
C VAL A 48 4.02 -24.01 -14.91
N TYR A 49 4.44 -25.27 -14.95
CA TYR A 49 5.67 -25.75 -14.35
C TYR A 49 6.55 -26.41 -15.42
N TYR A 50 7.81 -25.96 -15.52
CA TYR A 50 8.82 -26.52 -16.41
C TYR A 50 10.13 -26.71 -15.68
N SER A 51 10.66 -27.93 -15.68
CA SER A 51 11.95 -28.21 -15.04
C SER A 51 12.81 -29.21 -15.81
N PHE A 52 14.13 -29.05 -15.72
CA PHE A 52 15.11 -30.01 -16.21
C PHE A 52 16.36 -29.99 -15.35
N GLN A 53 17.13 -31.07 -15.37
CA GLN A 53 18.38 -31.13 -14.62
C GLN A 53 19.51 -30.46 -15.41
N LYS A 54 20.24 -29.56 -14.74
CA LYS A 54 21.45 -28.91 -15.23
C LYS A 54 22.66 -29.86 -15.11
N PRO A 55 23.77 -29.58 -15.83
CA PRO A 55 25.00 -30.38 -15.74
C PRO A 55 25.60 -30.46 -14.33
N ASP A 56 25.35 -29.45 -13.49
CA ASP A 56 25.75 -29.40 -12.08
C ASP A 56 24.90 -30.29 -11.14
N ARG A 57 24.05 -31.15 -11.70
CA ARG A 57 23.07 -32.02 -11.00
C ARG A 57 21.95 -31.29 -10.26
N THR A 58 21.91 -29.95 -10.29
CA THR A 58 20.80 -29.18 -9.74
C THR A 58 19.68 -29.03 -10.77
N TYR A 59 18.46 -28.71 -10.31
CA TYR A 59 17.32 -28.51 -11.21
C TYR A 59 17.20 -27.04 -11.59
N PHE A 60 17.01 -26.78 -12.89
CA PHE A 60 16.44 -25.54 -13.36
C PHE A 60 14.92 -25.63 -13.31
N ILE A 61 14.26 -24.63 -12.74
CA ILE A 61 12.82 -24.54 -12.57
C ILE A 61 12.34 -23.20 -13.15
N ALA A 62 11.46 -23.26 -14.14
CA ALA A 62 10.72 -22.14 -14.66
C ALA A 62 9.23 -22.31 -14.34
N THR A 63 8.60 -21.26 -13.81
CA THR A 63 7.17 -21.24 -13.53
C THR A 63 6.46 -20.09 -14.23
N ALA A 64 5.17 -20.24 -14.49
CA ALA A 64 4.32 -19.14 -14.89
C ALA A 64 2.97 -19.15 -14.16
N GLU A 65 2.42 -17.96 -13.96
CA GLU A 65 1.00 -17.71 -13.65
C GLU A 65 0.34 -17.22 -14.94
N ALA A 66 -0.79 -17.82 -15.30
CA ALA A 66 -1.52 -17.54 -16.52
C ALA A 66 -2.82 -16.80 -16.20
N THR A 67 -2.99 -15.61 -16.77
CA THR A 67 -4.16 -14.78 -16.51
C THR A 67 -4.96 -14.53 -17.79
N SER A 68 -6.25 -14.89 -17.74
CA SER A 68 -7.22 -14.67 -18.81
C SER A 68 -8.03 -13.39 -18.61
N TYR A 69 -8.89 -13.05 -19.57
CA TYR A 69 -9.81 -11.92 -19.42
C TYR A 69 -10.67 -12.00 -18.15
N TYR A 70 -11.12 -13.21 -17.78
CA TYR A 70 -11.96 -13.41 -16.59
C TYR A 70 -11.16 -13.32 -15.28
N SER A 71 -9.88 -13.70 -15.29
CA SER A 71 -8.96 -13.59 -14.14
C SER A 71 -8.14 -12.29 -14.12
N LYS A 72 -8.44 -11.30 -14.99
CA LYS A 72 -7.67 -10.04 -15.12
C LYS A 72 -7.46 -9.25 -13.82
N ASN A 73 -8.33 -9.43 -12.85
CA ASN A 73 -8.25 -8.76 -11.55
C ASN A 73 -7.05 -9.22 -10.70
N GLU A 74 -6.41 -10.35 -11.05
CA GLU A 74 -5.23 -10.87 -10.35
C GLU A 74 -3.95 -10.09 -10.71
N ILE A 75 -3.86 -9.63 -11.97
CA ILE A 75 -2.72 -8.87 -12.48
C ILE A 75 -2.95 -7.36 -12.47
N ARG A 76 -4.19 -6.90 -12.24
CA ARG A 76 -4.51 -5.49 -12.03
C ARG A 76 -4.22 -5.10 -10.58
N TYR A 77 -3.52 -3.99 -10.39
CA TYR A 77 -3.21 -3.54 -9.05
C TYR A 77 -4.46 -3.08 -8.28
N ARG A 78 -4.49 -3.37 -6.98
CA ARG A 78 -5.44 -2.83 -6.01
C ARG A 78 -4.71 -1.97 -5.00
N LEU A 79 -5.34 -0.88 -4.58
CA LEU A 79 -4.76 -0.02 -3.54
C LEU A 79 -4.92 -0.66 -2.17
N GLN A 80 -3.83 -0.75 -1.43
CA GLN A 80 -3.83 -1.21 -0.04
C GLN A 80 -4.35 -0.11 0.90
N LYS A 81 -5.68 0.09 0.93
CA LYS A 81 -6.33 1.18 1.67
C LYS A 81 -5.93 1.23 3.14
N ARG A 82 -5.76 0.07 3.80
CA ARG A 82 -5.39 -0.01 5.22
C ARG A 82 -3.95 0.44 5.49
N VAL A 83 -2.99 -0.01 4.67
CA VAL A 83 -1.58 0.41 4.80
C VAL A 83 -1.46 1.90 4.52
N LEU A 84 -2.14 2.38 3.47
CA LEU A 84 -2.20 3.80 3.15
C LEU A 84 -2.79 4.63 4.30
N PHE A 85 -3.89 4.16 4.91
CA PHE A 85 -4.52 4.82 6.06
C PHE A 85 -3.54 5.00 7.22
N TRP A 86 -2.89 3.92 7.66
CA TRP A 86 -1.97 3.96 8.81
C TRP A 86 -0.70 4.78 8.53
N ASP A 87 -0.12 4.66 7.34
CA ASP A 87 1.04 5.47 6.95
C ASP A 87 0.66 6.97 6.88
N SER A 88 -0.54 7.29 6.38
CA SER A 88 -1.05 8.67 6.33
C SER A 88 -1.28 9.25 7.72
N LEU A 89 -1.86 8.45 8.63
CA LEU A 89 -2.12 8.88 10.01
C LEU A 89 -0.82 9.07 10.80
N ALA A 90 0.16 8.18 10.61
CA ALA A 90 1.47 8.31 11.23
C ALA A 90 2.21 9.56 10.75
N LEU A 91 2.22 9.84 9.45
CA LEU A 91 2.87 11.04 8.94
C LEU A 91 2.13 12.32 9.35
N SER A 92 0.79 12.33 9.31
CA SER A 92 0.03 13.53 9.64
C SER A 92 0.15 13.92 11.11
N SER A 93 0.12 12.94 12.01
CA SER A 93 0.38 13.15 13.44
C SER A 93 1.80 13.68 13.68
N LEU A 94 2.81 13.09 13.02
CA LEU A 94 4.19 13.54 13.13
C LEU A 94 4.38 14.99 12.65
N LEU A 95 3.84 15.35 11.47
CA LEU A 95 3.94 16.69 10.92
C LEU A 95 3.20 17.73 11.77
N THR A 96 2.04 17.36 12.32
CA THR A 96 1.29 18.25 13.21
C THR A 96 2.04 18.46 14.53
N ALA A 97 2.56 17.40 15.12
CA ALA A 97 3.37 17.48 16.33
C ALA A 97 4.64 18.33 16.11
N PHE A 98 5.30 18.16 14.96
CA PHE A 98 6.43 18.98 14.56
C PHE A 98 6.05 20.46 14.42
N ALA A 99 4.94 20.77 13.74
CA ALA A 99 4.47 22.15 13.58
C ALA A 99 4.12 22.81 14.92
N LEU A 100 3.43 22.10 15.82
CA LEU A 100 3.10 22.60 17.15
C LEU A 100 4.37 22.82 17.99
N THR A 101 5.30 21.87 17.98
CA THR A 101 6.57 21.99 18.70
C THR A 101 7.40 23.16 18.16
N TRP A 102 7.39 23.36 16.85
CA TRP A 102 8.03 24.50 16.19
C TRP A 102 7.43 25.82 16.67
N LEU A 103 6.10 25.98 16.62
CA LEU A 103 5.42 27.18 17.11
C LEU A 103 5.76 27.47 18.57
N TYR A 104 5.74 26.45 19.42
CA TYR A 104 6.13 26.55 20.82
C TYR A 104 7.58 27.02 21.00
N ALA A 105 8.52 26.49 20.20
CA ALA A 105 9.93 26.85 20.28
C ALA A 105 10.19 28.34 19.94
N TYR A 106 9.40 28.91 19.03
CA TYR A 106 9.46 30.33 18.68
C TYR A 106 8.61 31.23 19.59
N ARG A 107 8.12 30.70 20.72
CA ARG A 107 7.32 31.43 21.71
C ARG A 107 6.00 32.00 21.15
N TYR A 108 5.44 31.38 20.13
CA TYR A 108 4.04 31.61 19.79
C TYR A 108 3.19 30.83 20.77
N GLU A 109 2.68 31.50 21.80
CA GLU A 109 1.82 30.91 22.83
C GLU A 109 0.39 30.77 22.30
N VAL A 110 0.21 29.84 21.36
CA VAL A 110 -1.03 29.59 20.65
C VAL A 110 -2.19 29.32 21.60
N ILE A 111 -1.97 28.56 22.67
CA ILE A 111 -3.00 28.24 23.68
C ILE A 111 -3.36 29.48 24.49
N HIS A 112 -2.40 30.33 24.84
CA HIS A 112 -2.69 31.58 25.56
C HIS A 112 -3.52 32.52 24.67
N THR A 113 -3.14 32.65 23.39
CA THR A 113 -3.83 33.58 22.46
C THR A 113 -5.18 33.09 21.95
N ALA A 114 -5.32 31.79 21.64
CA ALA A 114 -6.49 31.23 20.98
C ALA A 114 -7.34 30.36 21.92
N GLY A 115 -6.80 29.98 23.08
CA GLY A 115 -7.44 29.05 23.99
C GLY A 115 -7.20 27.57 23.62
N LEU A 116 -7.43 26.71 24.62
CA LEU A 116 -7.20 25.27 24.54
C LEU A 116 -8.03 24.61 23.43
N LEU A 117 -9.32 24.93 23.35
CA LEU A 117 -10.25 24.32 22.40
C LEU A 117 -9.86 24.63 20.96
N LEU A 118 -9.53 25.89 20.65
CA LEU A 118 -9.13 26.28 19.30
C LEU A 118 -7.79 25.64 18.91
N THR A 119 -6.83 25.56 19.83
CA THR A 119 -5.54 24.93 19.57
C THR A 119 -5.68 23.42 19.34
N ALA A 120 -6.50 22.73 20.14
CA ALA A 120 -6.82 21.32 19.93
C ALA A 120 -7.56 21.11 18.60
N GLY A 121 -8.52 21.97 18.27
CA GLY A 121 -9.21 21.99 16.98
C GLY A 121 -8.27 22.19 15.80
N ALA A 122 -7.31 23.11 15.92
CA ALA A 122 -6.28 23.37 14.92
C ALA A 122 -5.34 22.16 14.73
N CYS A 123 -5.00 21.44 15.81
CA CYS A 123 -4.24 20.20 15.70
C CYS A 123 -5.02 19.12 14.94
N VAL A 124 -6.31 18.91 15.24
CA VAL A 124 -7.15 17.94 14.52
C VAL A 124 -7.30 18.34 13.05
N LEU A 125 -7.50 19.63 12.77
CA LEU A 125 -7.57 20.16 11.41
C LEU A 125 -6.25 19.93 10.67
N GLY A 126 -5.12 20.25 11.29
CA GLY A 126 -3.77 20.04 10.74
C GLY A 126 -3.51 18.58 10.41
N MET A 127 -3.83 17.66 11.33
CA MET A 127 -3.74 16.22 11.10
C MET A 127 -4.63 15.78 9.92
N THR A 128 -5.84 16.34 9.80
CA THR A 128 -6.76 16.02 8.69
C THR A 128 -6.21 16.51 7.35
N VAL A 129 -5.70 17.73 7.29
CA VAL A 129 -5.11 18.33 6.08
C VAL A 129 -3.87 17.54 5.63
N PHE A 130 -2.92 17.29 6.54
CA PHE A 130 -1.71 16.53 6.21
C PHE A 130 -2.04 15.08 5.83
N TYR A 131 -3.04 14.47 6.48
CA TYR A 131 -3.51 13.13 6.12
C TYR A 131 -4.04 13.09 4.69
N LEU A 132 -4.89 14.05 4.30
CA LEU A 132 -5.44 14.11 2.95
C LEU A 132 -4.35 14.39 1.91
N LEU A 133 -3.45 15.34 2.19
CA LEU A 133 -2.33 15.67 1.31
C LEU A 133 -1.39 14.49 1.10
N TYR A 134 -0.99 13.81 2.18
CA TYR A 134 -0.15 12.63 2.03
C TYR A 134 -0.89 11.52 1.29
N ARG A 135 -2.16 11.29 1.61
CA ARG A 135 -2.97 10.25 0.95
C ARG A 135 -3.07 10.48 -0.56
N THR A 136 -3.28 11.71 -1.03
CA THR A 136 -3.37 11.99 -2.48
C THR A 136 -2.06 11.70 -3.21
N VAL A 137 -0.93 12.10 -2.63
CA VAL A 137 0.40 11.84 -3.19
C VAL A 137 0.75 10.36 -3.11
N ALA A 138 0.59 9.74 -1.93
CA ALA A 138 0.99 8.38 -1.66
C ALA A 138 0.20 7.34 -2.46
N MET A 139 -1.06 7.61 -2.86
CA MET A 139 -1.80 6.74 -3.79
C MET A 139 -1.06 6.50 -5.12
N GLN A 140 -0.12 7.38 -5.49
CA GLN A 140 0.69 7.22 -6.69
C GLN A 140 1.91 6.31 -6.50
N PHE A 141 2.32 6.02 -5.26
CA PHE A 141 3.52 5.23 -5.00
C PHE A 141 3.29 3.73 -5.20
N HIS A 142 4.30 3.07 -5.78
CA HIS A 142 4.29 1.63 -6.06
C HIS A 142 4.05 0.78 -4.80
N ARG A 143 4.52 1.24 -3.63
CA ARG A 143 4.38 0.55 -2.34
C ARG A 143 2.93 0.22 -1.98
N TYR A 144 1.98 1.06 -2.37
CA TYR A 144 0.55 0.88 -2.04
C TYR A 144 -0.23 0.13 -3.11
N ARG A 145 0.42 -0.23 -4.22
CA ARG A 145 -0.18 -0.92 -5.37
C ARG A 145 0.14 -2.40 -5.27
N TYR A 146 -0.86 -3.17 -4.89
CA TYR A 146 -0.76 -4.61 -4.71
C TYR A 146 -1.25 -5.34 -5.96
N ILE A 147 -0.42 -6.22 -6.53
CA ILE A 147 -0.80 -7.13 -7.61
C ILE A 147 -0.77 -8.55 -7.06
N TYR A 148 -1.90 -9.25 -7.13
CA TYR A 148 -2.06 -10.57 -6.51
C TYR A 148 -1.10 -11.62 -7.10
N ALA A 149 -1.00 -11.69 -8.44
CA ALA A 149 -0.10 -12.62 -9.12
C ALA A 149 1.39 -12.44 -8.74
N VAL A 150 1.84 -11.19 -8.66
CA VAL A 150 3.22 -10.83 -8.26
C VAL A 150 3.49 -11.28 -6.82
N GLU A 151 2.50 -11.18 -5.94
CA GLU A 151 2.62 -11.53 -4.52
C GLU A 151 2.57 -13.04 -4.30
N GLN A 152 1.87 -13.80 -5.14
CA GLN A 152 1.99 -15.26 -5.18
C GLN A 152 3.43 -15.67 -5.53
N PHE A 153 4.07 -15.02 -6.52
CA PHE A 153 5.46 -15.35 -6.90
C PHE A 153 6.50 -15.05 -5.84
N LYS A 154 6.25 -14.08 -4.95
CA LYS A 154 7.16 -13.81 -3.83
C LYS A 154 7.21 -14.96 -2.81
N ARG A 155 6.20 -15.84 -2.77
CA ARG A 155 6.11 -16.92 -1.77
C ARG A 155 7.06 -18.09 -2.03
N TYR A 156 7.37 -18.36 -3.29
CA TYR A 156 8.21 -19.49 -3.68
C TYR A 156 9.33 -19.05 -4.62
N HIS A 157 10.42 -19.79 -4.60
CA HIS A 157 11.56 -19.53 -5.49
C HIS A 157 11.60 -20.53 -6.64
N ALA A 158 11.59 -20.00 -7.86
CA ALA A 158 12.01 -20.69 -9.10
C ALA A 158 13.19 -19.92 -9.71
N ASP A 159 13.99 -20.58 -10.55
CA ASP A 159 15.11 -19.92 -11.25
C ASP A 159 14.61 -18.81 -12.16
N GLU A 160 13.47 -19.03 -12.82
CA GLU A 160 12.78 -18.02 -13.61
C GLU A 160 11.26 -18.07 -13.37
N GLN A 161 10.64 -16.92 -13.17
CA GLN A 161 9.20 -16.79 -12.93
C GLN A 161 8.60 -15.86 -13.97
N TRP A 162 7.45 -16.22 -14.52
CA TRP A 162 6.80 -15.50 -15.62
C TRP A 162 5.34 -15.18 -15.32
N VAL A 163 4.92 -13.95 -15.57
CA VAL A 163 3.50 -13.62 -15.70
C VAL A 163 3.12 -13.78 -17.17
N ALA A 164 2.17 -14.65 -17.48
CA ALA A 164 1.61 -14.83 -18.80
C ALA A 164 0.18 -14.30 -18.86
N PHE A 165 -0.15 -13.44 -19.81
CA PHE A 165 -1.50 -12.91 -19.93
C PHE A 165 -1.99 -12.86 -21.38
N GLY A 166 -3.29 -13.00 -21.58
CA GLY A 166 -3.92 -12.90 -22.90
C GLY A 166 -3.95 -11.46 -23.43
N GLU A 167 -3.83 -11.28 -24.74
CA GLU A 167 -3.89 -9.97 -25.39
C GLU A 167 -5.18 -9.19 -25.12
N ASP A 168 -6.27 -9.90 -24.80
CA ASP A 168 -7.57 -9.36 -24.42
C ASP A 168 -7.63 -8.82 -22.98
N VAL A 169 -6.63 -9.07 -22.14
CA VAL A 169 -6.63 -8.65 -20.72
C VAL A 169 -6.46 -7.14 -20.54
N PHE A 170 -5.66 -6.51 -21.41
CA PHE A 170 -5.43 -5.08 -21.44
C PHE A 170 -5.84 -4.54 -22.80
N GLU A 171 -6.74 -3.57 -22.83
CA GLU A 171 -7.31 -3.03 -24.07
C GLU A 171 -6.31 -2.15 -24.84
N ASN A 172 -5.37 -1.52 -24.13
CA ASN A 172 -4.41 -0.58 -24.70
C ASN A 172 -3.00 -0.82 -24.15
N PHE A 173 -1.98 -0.64 -25.00
CA PHE A 173 -0.57 -0.66 -24.60
C PHE A 173 -0.23 0.42 -23.56
N ASN A 174 -1.00 1.51 -23.53
CA ASN A 174 -0.86 2.61 -22.58
C ASN A 174 -1.73 2.46 -21.32
N ASP A 175 -2.31 1.29 -21.06
CA ASP A 175 -3.08 1.03 -19.85
C ASP A 175 -2.19 1.23 -18.59
N LYS A 176 -2.67 2.03 -17.64
CA LYS A 176 -2.02 2.28 -16.35
C LYS A 176 -1.74 0.97 -15.58
N TYR A 177 -2.61 -0.03 -15.70
CA TYR A 177 -2.45 -1.31 -15.02
C TYR A 177 -1.32 -2.13 -15.65
N LEU A 178 -1.20 -2.13 -16.98
CA LEU A 178 -0.11 -2.81 -17.68
C LEU A 178 1.24 -2.16 -17.37
N ARG A 179 1.29 -0.83 -17.30
CA ARG A 179 2.50 -0.09 -16.89
C ARG A 179 2.95 -0.46 -15.48
N GLU A 180 2.03 -0.51 -14.52
CA GLU A 180 2.35 -0.92 -13.14
C GLU A 180 2.81 -2.38 -13.09
N LEU A 181 2.13 -3.28 -13.80
CA LEU A 181 2.54 -4.69 -13.88
C LEU A 181 3.96 -4.83 -14.44
N LYS A 182 4.29 -4.11 -15.52
CA LYS A 182 5.64 -4.07 -16.08
C LYS A 182 6.66 -3.59 -15.06
N ASN A 183 6.39 -2.48 -14.37
CA ASN A 183 7.28 -1.93 -13.34
C ASN A 183 7.52 -2.93 -12.20
N GLN A 184 6.47 -3.59 -11.71
CA GLN A 184 6.56 -4.60 -10.66
C GLN A 184 7.34 -5.84 -11.12
N CYS A 185 7.13 -6.29 -12.36
CA CYS A 185 7.91 -7.36 -12.95
C CYS A 185 9.40 -6.99 -13.04
N ILE A 186 9.74 -5.77 -13.44
CA ILE A 186 11.14 -5.29 -13.49
C ILE A 186 11.76 -5.27 -12.09
N ILE A 187 11.08 -4.65 -11.11
CA ILE A 187 11.58 -4.52 -9.73
C ILE A 187 11.84 -5.88 -9.08
N ASN A 188 10.94 -6.85 -9.32
CA ASN A 188 11.04 -8.18 -8.72
C ASN A 188 11.82 -9.19 -9.60
N GLY A 189 12.24 -8.81 -10.81
CA GLY A 189 12.96 -9.67 -11.75
C GLY A 189 12.10 -10.77 -12.37
N PHE A 190 10.79 -10.58 -12.47
CA PHE A 190 9.86 -11.52 -13.11
C PHE A 190 9.75 -11.25 -14.61
N GLY A 191 9.67 -12.33 -15.40
CA GLY A 191 9.36 -12.26 -16.81
C GLY A 191 7.90 -11.89 -17.06
N LEU A 192 7.62 -11.28 -18.20
CA LEU A 192 6.27 -10.91 -18.63
C LEU A 192 6.10 -11.31 -20.09
N VAL A 193 5.10 -12.14 -20.38
CA VAL A 193 4.77 -12.61 -21.73
C VAL A 193 3.29 -12.36 -22.05
N LYS A 194 3.03 -11.75 -23.20
CA LYS A 194 1.68 -11.56 -23.75
C LYS A 194 1.39 -12.67 -24.75
N ILE A 195 0.26 -13.35 -24.65
CA ILE A 195 -0.19 -14.33 -25.64
C ILE A 195 -1.20 -13.65 -26.57
N THR A 196 -0.87 -13.56 -27.86
CA THR A 196 -1.78 -12.96 -28.86
C THR A 196 -3.00 -13.85 -29.10
N LYS A 197 -4.04 -13.30 -29.75
CA LYS A 197 -5.19 -14.10 -30.20
C LYS A 197 -4.80 -15.25 -31.15
N ARG A 198 -3.65 -15.14 -31.82
CA ARG A 198 -3.06 -16.21 -32.66
C ARG A 198 -2.27 -17.25 -31.86
N LEU A 199 -2.28 -17.16 -30.53
CA LEU A 199 -1.53 -18.01 -29.61
C LEU A 199 -0.01 -17.87 -29.74
N GLU A 200 0.44 -16.74 -30.27
CA GLU A 200 1.86 -16.42 -30.39
C GLU A 200 2.35 -15.71 -29.12
N PRO A 201 3.43 -16.19 -28.48
CA PRO A 201 4.01 -15.54 -27.31
C PRO A 201 4.83 -14.32 -27.71
N GLN A 202 4.52 -13.17 -27.14
CA GLN A 202 5.27 -11.92 -27.24
C GLN A 202 5.92 -11.62 -25.89
N VAL A 203 7.24 -11.77 -25.80
CA VAL A 203 8.00 -11.44 -24.60
C VAL A 203 8.04 -9.92 -24.44
N LEU A 204 7.52 -9.41 -23.33
CA LEU A 204 7.55 -7.99 -22.99
C LEU A 204 8.71 -7.67 -22.06
N ILE A 205 9.01 -8.55 -21.10
CA ILE A 205 10.10 -8.43 -20.14
C ILE A 205 10.71 -9.82 -19.94
N THR A 206 12.03 -9.93 -19.96
CA THR A 206 12.73 -11.17 -19.60
C THR A 206 13.01 -11.22 -18.10
N PRO A 207 12.88 -12.38 -17.44
CA PRO A 207 13.21 -12.53 -16.03
C PRO A 207 14.69 -12.28 -15.76
N THR A 208 15.00 -11.77 -14.57
CA THR A 208 16.37 -11.55 -14.13
C THR A 208 17.00 -12.89 -13.74
N ARG A 209 18.23 -13.15 -14.22
CA ARG A 209 18.97 -14.39 -13.92
C ARG A 209 19.66 -14.39 -12.56
N HIS A 210 19.76 -13.22 -11.92
CA HIS A 210 20.33 -13.06 -10.60
C HIS A 210 19.24 -13.11 -9.53
N GLU A 211 19.52 -13.78 -8.41
CA GLU A 211 18.59 -13.89 -7.30
C GLU A 211 18.48 -12.55 -6.55
N LEU A 212 17.43 -11.77 -6.83
CA LEU A 212 17.19 -10.46 -6.20
C LEU A 212 16.76 -10.55 -4.73
N PHE A 213 16.35 -11.74 -4.27
CA PHE A 213 15.79 -11.94 -2.93
C PHE A 213 16.78 -12.51 -1.91
N HIS A 214 18.08 -12.59 -2.26
CA HIS A 214 19.16 -12.99 -1.36
C HIS A 214 18.86 -14.23 -0.50
N GLY A 215 18.29 -15.30 -1.08
CA GLY A 215 18.01 -16.55 -0.36
C GLY A 215 16.83 -16.51 0.61
N LYS A 216 16.11 -15.38 0.74
CA LYS A 216 14.95 -15.26 1.67
C LYS A 216 13.71 -16.02 1.21
N ARG A 217 13.69 -16.49 -0.04
CA ARG A 217 12.57 -17.25 -0.60
C ARG A 217 12.83 -18.75 -0.45
N LYS A 218 11.80 -19.49 -0.08
CA LYS A 218 11.88 -20.95 0.02
C LYS A 218 12.05 -21.54 -1.38
N ARG A 219 13.12 -22.31 -1.57
CA ARG A 219 13.38 -23.04 -2.82
C ARG A 219 12.30 -24.09 -3.03
N LEU A 220 11.80 -24.18 -4.26
CA LEU A 220 10.98 -25.29 -4.73
C LEU A 220 11.73 -26.64 -4.75
N SER A 221 12.99 -26.69 -4.26
CA SER A 221 13.89 -27.85 -4.32
C SER A 221 13.40 -29.10 -3.58
N ASN A 222 12.33 -29.01 -2.79
CA ASN A 222 11.70 -30.18 -2.16
C ASN A 222 10.70 -30.90 -3.09
N LEU A 223 10.48 -30.38 -4.30
CA LEU A 223 9.79 -31.07 -5.39
C LEU A 223 10.78 -32.04 -6.05
N ASP A 224 11.15 -33.11 -5.35
CA ASP A 224 11.89 -34.21 -5.96
C ASP A 224 11.03 -34.78 -7.11
N PRO A 225 11.43 -34.60 -8.39
CA PRO A 225 10.61 -34.98 -9.53
C PRO A 225 10.24 -36.47 -9.51
N MET A 226 11.10 -37.31 -8.90
CA MET A 226 10.85 -38.73 -8.68
C MET A 226 9.78 -39.00 -7.60
N LYS A 227 9.77 -38.28 -6.47
CA LYS A 227 8.70 -38.41 -5.46
C LYS A 227 7.34 -37.92 -5.96
N ILE A 228 7.33 -36.95 -6.87
CA ILE A 228 6.10 -36.49 -7.53
C ILE A 228 5.54 -37.56 -8.47
N MET A 229 6.39 -38.32 -9.17
CA MET A 229 5.91 -39.44 -10.00
C MET A 229 5.24 -40.55 -9.15
N GLY A 230 5.72 -40.79 -7.92
CA GLY A 230 5.19 -41.84 -7.06
C GLY A 230 3.91 -41.51 -6.27
N LYS A 231 3.54 -40.22 -6.11
CA LYS A 231 2.42 -39.81 -5.23
C LYS A 231 1.19 -39.22 -5.95
N ILE A 232 1.20 -39.09 -7.27
CA ILE A 232 0.02 -38.62 -8.01
C ILE A 232 -0.88 -39.83 -8.32
N LYS A 233 -1.67 -40.26 -7.33
CA LYS A 233 -2.87 -41.06 -7.62
C LYS A 233 -3.87 -40.13 -8.31
N PHE A 234 -4.23 -40.47 -9.55
CA PHE A 234 -5.34 -39.89 -10.29
C PHE A 234 -6.63 -40.18 -9.50
N LYS A 235 -7.00 -39.28 -8.57
CA LYS A 235 -8.28 -39.40 -7.87
C LYS A 235 -9.34 -38.89 -8.84
N GLN A 236 -10.04 -39.84 -9.46
CA GLN A 236 -11.18 -39.59 -10.33
C GLN A 236 -12.18 -38.65 -9.66
N SER A 237 -12.69 -37.78 -10.50
CA SER A 237 -13.48 -36.59 -10.26
C SER A 237 -14.94 -36.90 -10.00
N GLU A 238 -15.45 -36.53 -8.82
CA GLU A 238 -16.85 -36.09 -8.63
C GLU A 238 -16.93 -35.03 -7.51
N GLU A 239 -16.18 -35.17 -6.41
CA GLU A 239 -16.22 -34.20 -5.29
C GLU A 239 -15.58 -32.83 -5.60
N TRP A 240 -14.73 -32.75 -6.61
CA TRP A 240 -14.01 -31.52 -6.98
C TRP A 240 -14.92 -30.45 -7.60
N TRP A 241 -15.89 -30.87 -8.42
CA TRP A 241 -16.82 -29.94 -9.07
C TRP A 241 -17.76 -29.25 -8.08
N GLN A 242 -18.20 -29.93 -7.01
CA GLN A 242 -19.00 -29.31 -5.95
C GLN A 242 -18.19 -28.35 -5.07
N LYS A 243 -16.90 -28.63 -4.83
CA LYS A 243 -16.00 -27.69 -4.13
C LYS A 243 -15.60 -26.48 -4.98
N ILE A 244 -15.54 -26.63 -6.30
CA ILE A 244 -15.30 -25.52 -7.23
C ILE A 244 -16.56 -24.66 -7.37
N PHE A 245 -17.70 -25.23 -7.73
CA PHE A 245 -18.93 -24.44 -7.90
C PHE A 245 -19.49 -23.90 -6.58
N GLY A 246 -19.27 -24.58 -5.45
CA GLY A 246 -19.58 -24.05 -4.13
C GLY A 246 -18.70 -22.86 -3.70
N ARG A 247 -17.52 -22.68 -4.31
CA ARG A 247 -16.66 -21.49 -4.12
C ARG A 247 -16.94 -20.37 -5.11
N PHE A 248 -17.60 -20.66 -6.24
CA PHE A 248 -18.03 -19.66 -7.22
C PHE A 248 -19.30 -18.90 -6.82
N LYS A 249 -19.97 -19.31 -5.73
CA LYS A 249 -21.08 -18.57 -5.11
C LYS A 249 -20.62 -17.71 -3.91
N LYS A 250 -19.40 -17.17 -3.98
CA LYS A 250 -18.90 -16.17 -3.03
C LYS A 250 -18.99 -14.79 -3.68
N SER A 251 -19.75 -13.92 -3.00
CA SER A 251 -19.88 -12.50 -3.30
C SER A 251 -18.50 -11.87 -3.54
N PRO A 252 -18.35 -10.86 -4.43
CA PRO A 252 -17.06 -10.24 -4.77
C PRO A 252 -16.28 -9.62 -3.58
N ASP A 253 -16.85 -9.62 -2.37
CA ASP A 253 -16.25 -9.12 -1.14
C ASP A 253 -15.49 -10.18 -0.30
N ASP A 254 -15.57 -11.49 -0.60
CA ASP A 254 -14.99 -12.54 0.26
C ASP A 254 -13.50 -12.87 -0.03
N PHE A 255 -12.73 -11.86 -0.42
CA PHE A 255 -11.25 -11.90 -0.46
C PHE A 255 -10.63 -11.39 0.85
N ASP A 256 -11.30 -11.58 1.98
CA ASP A 256 -10.75 -11.27 3.32
C ASP A 256 -9.56 -12.20 3.71
N SER A 257 -9.19 -13.15 2.85
CA SER A 257 -7.90 -13.85 2.95
C SER A 257 -6.67 -12.97 2.62
N VAL A 258 -6.88 -11.74 2.14
CA VAL A 258 -5.82 -10.72 1.98
C VAL A 258 -5.31 -10.21 3.34
N LEU A 259 -5.99 -10.52 4.45
CA LEU A 259 -5.52 -10.25 5.82
C LEU A 259 -4.22 -11.01 6.18
N ARG A 260 -3.88 -12.09 5.47
CA ARG A 260 -2.66 -12.88 5.73
C ARG A 260 -1.35 -12.15 5.37
N PHE A 261 -1.44 -11.01 4.69
CA PHE A 261 -0.30 -10.16 4.32
C PHE A 261 -0.24 -8.83 5.09
N GLN A 262 -1.09 -8.64 6.10
CA GLN A 262 -1.01 -7.43 6.92
C GLN A 262 0.25 -7.48 7.75
N ARG A 263 1.27 -6.74 7.30
CA ARG A 263 2.33 -6.25 8.20
C ARG A 263 1.63 -5.65 9.42
N THR A 264 2.06 -6.12 10.57
CA THR A 264 1.71 -5.50 11.84
C THR A 264 1.99 -4.00 11.76
N TYR A 265 0.98 -3.18 12.03
CA TYR A 265 1.07 -1.72 11.96
C TYR A 265 1.70 -1.10 13.22
N TRP A 266 2.42 -1.91 14.00
CA TRP A 266 2.99 -1.51 15.29
C TRP A 266 3.92 -0.31 15.17
N THR A 267 4.70 -0.23 14.10
CA THR A 267 5.58 0.92 13.85
C THR A 267 4.80 2.20 13.60
N GLN A 268 3.74 2.15 12.79
CA GLN A 268 2.89 3.31 12.51
C GLN A 268 2.16 3.76 13.78
N LEU A 269 1.61 2.80 14.53
CA LEU A 269 0.92 3.06 15.79
C LEU A 269 1.85 3.69 16.83
N LEU A 270 3.08 3.19 16.97
CA LEU A 270 4.09 3.77 17.85
C LEU A 270 4.40 5.22 17.46
N ILE A 271 4.58 5.51 16.18
CA ILE A 271 4.82 6.88 15.69
C ILE A 271 3.65 7.80 16.05
N VAL A 272 2.41 7.36 15.84
CA VAL A 272 1.21 8.13 16.21
C VAL A 272 1.19 8.40 17.72
N LEU A 273 1.42 7.38 18.55
CA LEU A 273 1.43 7.54 20.00
C LEU A 273 2.54 8.49 20.47
N LEU A 274 3.74 8.39 19.90
CA LEU A 274 4.85 9.28 20.22
C LEU A 274 4.55 10.73 19.81
N ALA A 275 3.95 10.94 18.64
CA ALA A 275 3.54 12.26 18.17
C ALA A 275 2.44 12.87 19.06
N LEU A 276 1.45 12.06 19.47
CA LEU A 276 0.41 12.49 20.41
C LEU A 276 1.01 12.88 21.77
N LEU A 277 1.94 12.07 22.30
CA LEU A 277 2.64 12.37 23.56
C LEU A 277 3.42 13.69 23.46
N LEU A 278 4.15 13.90 22.36
CA LEU A 278 4.87 15.17 22.14
C LEU A 278 3.93 16.37 22.13
N MET A 279 2.79 16.28 21.43
CA MET A 279 1.78 17.33 21.47
C MET A 279 1.27 17.54 22.91
N SER A 280 0.88 16.47 23.61
CA SER A 280 0.42 16.57 25.00
C SER A 280 1.43 17.23 25.94
N VAL A 281 2.73 16.96 25.79
CA VAL A 281 3.79 17.61 26.57
C VAL A 281 3.84 19.12 26.29
N VAL A 282 3.70 19.54 25.03
CA VAL A 282 3.62 20.96 24.66
C VAL A 282 2.39 21.61 25.29
N PHE A 283 1.22 20.98 25.16
CA PHE A 283 -0.03 21.46 25.76
C PHE A 283 0.09 21.64 27.28
N VAL A 284 0.61 20.64 27.99
CA VAL A 284 0.78 20.71 29.46
C VAL A 284 1.76 21.81 29.85
N ARG A 285 2.88 21.95 29.12
CA ARG A 285 3.88 22.99 29.42
C ARG A 285 3.36 24.40 29.18
N GLU A 286 2.55 24.58 28.15
CA GLU A 286 1.98 25.88 27.83
C GLU A 286 0.82 26.24 28.77
N MET A 287 -0.04 25.27 29.13
CA MET A 287 -1.05 25.47 30.18
C MET A 287 -0.43 25.79 31.54
N ALA A 288 0.71 25.18 31.89
CA ALA A 288 1.40 25.49 33.14
C ALA A 288 2.03 26.90 33.18
N ARG A 289 2.19 27.54 32.02
CA ARG A 289 2.64 28.93 31.90
C ARG A 289 1.51 29.93 31.75
N ALA A 290 0.35 29.48 31.27
CA ALA A 290 -0.84 30.30 31.23
C ALA A 290 -1.19 30.64 32.67
N ASP A 291 -0.90 31.88 33.07
CA ASP A 291 -1.26 32.40 34.38
C ASP A 291 -2.80 32.43 34.40
N LEU A 292 -3.40 31.40 34.98
CA LEU A 292 -4.84 31.33 35.14
C LEU A 292 -5.18 32.36 36.21
N VAL A 293 -5.40 33.60 35.78
CA VAL A 293 -6.02 34.63 36.63
C VAL A 293 -7.45 34.16 36.87
N THR A 294 -7.63 33.37 37.93
CA THR A 294 -8.95 33.08 38.47
C THR A 294 -9.43 34.37 39.11
N LEU A 295 -10.14 35.19 38.32
CA LEU A 295 -10.92 36.29 38.88
C LEU A 295 -11.96 35.65 39.81
N ASP A 296 -11.77 35.81 41.12
CA ASP A 296 -12.81 35.44 42.06
C ASP A 296 -14.03 36.29 41.72
N ARG A 297 -15.16 35.62 41.45
CA ARG A 297 -16.35 36.29 40.91
C ARG A 297 -16.89 37.30 41.91
N GLU A 298 -16.77 37.00 43.20
CA GLU A 298 -17.17 37.92 44.26
C GLU A 298 -16.25 39.15 44.30
N GLU A 299 -14.93 38.95 44.26
CA GLU A 299 -13.94 40.03 44.25
C GLU A 299 -14.06 40.92 42.99
N TYR A 300 -14.32 40.32 41.83
CA TYR A 300 -14.54 41.04 40.58
C TYR A 300 -15.84 41.86 40.62
N LEU A 301 -16.93 41.29 41.13
CA LEU A 301 -18.20 42.00 41.28
C LEU A 301 -18.11 43.11 42.32
N GLU A 302 -17.40 42.90 43.43
CA GLU A 302 -17.11 43.95 44.42
C GLU A 302 -16.25 45.06 43.83
N THR A 303 -15.27 44.72 42.99
CA THR A 303 -14.40 45.71 42.34
C THR A 303 -15.19 46.54 41.33
N ILE A 304 -16.07 45.93 40.52
CA ILE A 304 -16.98 46.65 39.64
C ILE A 304 -17.95 47.52 40.45
N GLN A 305 -18.56 47.01 41.52
CA GLN A 305 -19.47 47.79 42.37
C GLN A 305 -18.76 48.96 43.05
N LYS A 306 -17.51 48.78 43.50
CA LYS A 306 -16.70 49.87 44.03
C LYS A 306 -16.39 50.90 42.96
N ILE A 307 -16.02 50.49 41.75
CA ILE A 307 -15.78 51.40 40.64
C ILE A 307 -17.07 52.18 40.32
N GLU A 308 -18.21 51.52 40.16
CA GLU A 308 -19.51 52.17 39.92
C GLU A 308 -19.88 53.14 41.05
N ALA A 309 -19.72 52.74 42.32
CA ALA A 309 -20.02 53.60 43.47
C ALA A 309 -19.06 54.79 43.63
N THR A 310 -17.83 54.69 43.10
CA THR A 310 -16.85 55.79 43.13
C THR A 310 -17.02 56.72 41.92
N THR A 311 -17.71 56.29 40.87
CA THR A 311 -17.90 57.07 39.62
C THR A 311 -19.04 58.09 39.74
N ASP A 312 -19.84 58.05 40.82
CA ASP A 312 -20.98 58.97 41.01
C ASP A 312 -20.56 60.41 41.40
N ASP A 313 -19.29 60.65 41.74
CA ASP A 313 -18.82 61.98 42.19
C ASP A 313 -17.82 62.71 41.27
N GLU A 314 -17.35 62.14 40.16
CA GLU A 314 -16.57 62.90 39.16
C GLU A 314 -16.46 62.13 37.83
N GLU A 315 -17.35 62.41 36.87
CA GLU A 315 -17.12 62.10 35.45
C GLU A 315 -15.92 62.92 34.92
N SER A 316 -14.70 62.52 35.27
CA SER A 316 -13.53 62.96 34.51
C SER A 316 -13.47 62.14 33.23
N THR A 317 -13.62 62.86 32.12
CA THR A 317 -13.69 62.35 30.76
C THR A 317 -12.32 61.78 30.34
N TYR A 318 -12.02 60.56 30.75
CA TYR A 318 -10.92 59.78 30.17
C TYR A 318 -11.49 58.55 29.49
N TYR A 319 -11.94 58.74 28.26
CA TYR A 319 -11.92 57.65 27.29
C TYR A 319 -10.45 57.39 26.94
N GLU A 320 -9.78 56.51 27.67
CA GLU A 320 -8.66 55.79 27.07
C GLU A 320 -9.29 54.74 26.17
N VAL A 321 -9.58 55.15 24.93
CA VAL A 321 -9.89 54.24 23.85
C VAL A 321 -8.63 53.41 23.67
N ASP A 322 -8.64 52.21 24.22
CA ASP A 322 -7.64 51.20 23.94
C ASP A 322 -7.83 50.80 22.47
N SER A 323 -7.21 51.58 21.57
CA SER A 323 -7.25 51.33 20.14
C SER A 323 -6.38 50.11 19.89
N ALA A 324 -6.98 48.93 20.01
CA ALA A 324 -6.45 47.72 19.42
C ALA A 324 -6.19 47.99 17.94
N TYR A 325 -4.90 48.06 17.58
CA TYR A 325 -4.36 47.99 16.22
C TYR A 325 -4.77 49.11 15.25
N GLN A 326 -3.88 50.09 15.07
CA GLN A 326 -3.81 50.84 13.81
C GLN A 326 -3.36 49.88 12.70
N VAL A 327 -4.31 49.21 12.05
CA VAL A 327 -4.10 48.69 10.69
C VAL A 327 -4.12 49.91 9.78
N ALA A 328 -2.97 50.24 9.19
CA ALA A 328 -2.90 51.22 8.12
C ALA A 328 -3.82 50.73 6.97
N VAL A 329 -4.96 51.41 6.80
CA VAL A 329 -5.78 51.27 5.61
C VAL A 329 -5.07 52.05 4.52
N ASP A 330 -4.42 51.33 3.61
CA ASP A 330 -3.90 51.88 2.35
C ASP A 330 -5.11 52.39 1.54
N PRO A 331 -5.22 53.69 1.23
CA PRO A 331 -6.29 54.18 0.36
C PRO A 331 -5.99 53.73 -1.07
N GLN A 332 -6.53 52.57 -1.41
CA GLN A 332 -6.66 52.08 -2.77
C GLN A 332 -7.47 53.08 -3.61
N THR A 333 -6.78 53.99 -4.30
CA THR A 333 -7.36 54.80 -5.37
C THR A 333 -7.50 53.92 -6.61
N TRP A 334 -8.63 53.24 -6.72
CA TRP A 334 -9.13 52.79 -8.02
C TRP A 334 -9.98 53.93 -8.57
N TRP A 335 -9.79 54.26 -9.85
CA TRP A 335 -10.37 55.36 -10.64
C TRP A 335 -9.59 56.69 -10.67
N ALA A 336 -8.51 56.71 -11.46
CA ALA A 336 -8.20 57.79 -12.41
C ALA A 336 -7.42 57.21 -13.59
#